data_AF-A0A7S3WL84-F1
#
_entry.id   AF-A0A7S3WL84-F1
#
_cell.length_a   1.000
_cell.length_b   1.000
_cell.length_c   1.000
_cell.angle_alpha   90.00
_cell.angle_beta   90.00
_cell.angle_gamma   90.00
#
_symmetry.space_group_name_H-M   'P 1'
#
loop_
_entity.id
_entity.type
_entity.pdbx_description
1 polymer ?
#
loop_
_entity_poly.entity_id
_entity_poly.type
_entity_poly.pdbx_seq_one_letter_code
_entity_poly.pdbx_strand_id
1 'polypeptide(L)'
;APASSDAGARPRLGESSKAVEEWQVMRDPELPVYLEPDVFTRQVAWKHKCSIIGGIRQGDWVRLVNERGYVRITSGDGELLLRGKEDTYRRLSKTPCLDVGGRSILDVKTCEAAAKQLGANNKSAVLDLVA
;
A
#
# COMPACT_ATOMS: atom_id res chain seq x y z
N ALA A 1 -54.32 -1.87 25.87
CA ALA A 1 -53.79 -2.88 24.94
C ALA A 1 -53.51 -2.20 23.60
N PRO A 2 -52.46 -2.56 22.85
CA PRO A 2 -51.11 -2.10 23.10
C PRO A 2 -50.52 -1.21 21.97
N ALA A 3 -49.32 -0.73 22.27
CA ALA A 3 -48.36 0.06 21.50
C ALA A 3 -48.24 -0.23 19.99
N SER A 4 -47.96 0.84 19.23
CA SER A 4 -47.20 0.75 18.00
C SER A 4 -45.93 1.57 18.19
N SER A 5 -44.85 0.86 18.51
CA SER A 5 -43.50 1.38 18.59
C SER A 5 -42.97 1.58 17.17
N ASP A 6 -42.65 2.82 16.83
CA ASP A 6 -41.89 3.15 15.62
C ASP A 6 -40.45 2.67 15.82
N ALA A 7 -40.13 1.57 15.13
CA ALA A 7 -38.82 0.96 15.09
C ALA A 7 -38.32 0.99 13.65
N GLY A 8 -37.38 1.89 13.36
CA GLY A 8 -36.62 1.89 12.10
C GLY A 8 -35.93 3.25 11.93
N ALA A 9 -34.61 3.38 11.89
CA ALA A 9 -33.62 2.47 11.37
C ALA A 9 -32.31 2.59 12.15
N ARG A 10 -31.73 1.43 12.50
CA ARG A 10 -30.31 1.35 12.83
C ARG A 10 -29.51 1.64 11.55
N PRO A 11 -28.48 2.50 11.58
CA PRO A 11 -27.54 2.59 10.47
C PRO A 11 -26.94 1.22 10.21
N ARG A 12 -26.95 0.79 8.94
CA ARG A 12 -26.37 -0.47 8.50
C ARG A 12 -24.87 -0.43 8.75
N LEU A 13 -24.41 -1.16 9.77
CA LEU A 13 -23.03 -1.60 9.90
C LEU A 13 -22.65 -2.37 8.63
N GLY A 14 -21.69 -1.87 7.87
CA GLY A 14 -21.19 -2.61 6.70
C GLY A 14 -20.50 -1.80 5.62
N GLU A 15 -20.32 -0.48 5.76
CA GLU A 15 -19.44 0.25 4.85
C GLU A 15 -17.99 -0.01 5.26
N SER A 16 -17.45 -1.13 4.77
CA SER A 16 -16.02 -1.42 4.80
C SER A 16 -15.33 -0.28 4.05
N SER A 17 -14.93 0.75 4.79
CA SER A 17 -14.17 1.86 4.27
C SER A 17 -12.90 1.25 3.67
N LYS A 18 -12.80 1.24 2.34
CA LYS A 18 -11.63 0.68 1.67
C LYS A 18 -10.39 1.41 2.22
N ALA A 19 -9.47 0.67 2.81
CA ALA A 19 -8.27 1.24 3.40
C ALA A 19 -7.41 1.89 2.31
N VAL A 20 -6.75 2.99 2.69
CA VAL A 20 -5.69 3.57 1.86
C VAL A 20 -4.44 2.74 2.09
N GLU A 21 -3.87 2.23 1.00
CA GLU A 21 -2.66 1.43 0.98
C GLU A 21 -1.51 2.24 0.36
N GLU A 22 -0.28 2.00 0.81
CA GLU A 22 0.92 2.55 0.19
C GLU A 22 1.48 1.55 -0.84
N TRP A 23 1.93 2.06 -1.98
CA TRP A 23 2.44 1.25 -3.09
C TRP A 23 3.78 1.81 -3.57
N GLN A 24 4.77 0.93 -3.77
CA GLN A 24 6.02 1.28 -4.42
C GLN A 24 5.92 1.01 -5.93
N VAL A 25 6.33 2.00 -6.73
CA VAL A 25 6.43 1.86 -8.19
C VAL A 25 7.62 0.98 -8.54
N MET A 26 7.39 -0.09 -9.30
CA MET A 26 8.42 -1.08 -9.64
C MET A 26 8.98 -0.90 -11.06
N ARG A 27 8.20 -0.29 -11.95
CA ARG A 27 8.54 -0.12 -13.38
C ARG A 27 9.59 0.96 -13.63
N ASP A 28 10.47 0.72 -14.60
CA ASP A 28 11.46 1.65 -15.18
C ASP A 28 11.09 1.95 -16.65
N PRO A 29 11.19 3.19 -17.17
CA PRO A 29 11.54 4.44 -16.48
C PRO A 29 10.37 5.09 -15.73
N GLU A 30 9.15 4.97 -16.26
CA GLU A 30 7.98 5.64 -15.72
C GLU A 30 6.72 4.76 -15.83
N LEU A 31 5.85 4.91 -14.83
CA LEU A 31 4.55 4.26 -14.74
C LEU A 31 3.46 5.27 -15.09
N PRO A 32 2.70 5.07 -16.18
CA PRO A 32 1.62 5.98 -16.56
C PRO A 32 0.47 5.99 -15.55
N VAL A 33 -0.07 7.18 -15.30
CA VAL A 33 -1.30 7.41 -14.53
C VAL A 33 -2.43 7.72 -15.51
N TYR A 34 -3.51 6.96 -15.43
CA TYR A 34 -4.67 7.06 -16.32
C TYR A 34 -5.81 7.82 -15.65
N LEU A 35 -6.65 8.49 -16.44
CA LEU A 35 -7.81 9.22 -15.91
C LEU A 35 -8.87 8.27 -15.32
N GLU A 36 -9.00 7.07 -15.90
CA GLU A 36 -9.95 6.02 -15.55
C GLU A 36 -9.20 4.67 -15.44
N PRO A 37 -9.78 3.62 -14.82
CA PRO A 37 -9.15 2.30 -14.70
C PRO A 37 -9.19 1.51 -16.03
N ASP A 38 -8.72 2.13 -17.11
CA ASP A 38 -8.57 1.57 -18.44
C ASP A 38 -7.33 2.17 -19.13
N VAL A 39 -6.50 1.30 -19.71
CA VAL A 39 -5.24 1.64 -20.38
C VAL A 39 -5.45 2.40 -21.70
N PHE A 40 -6.64 2.36 -22.27
CA PHE A 40 -6.99 3.12 -23.48
C PHE A 40 -7.45 4.55 -23.16
N THR A 41 -7.59 4.89 -21.88
CA THR A 41 -8.01 6.23 -21.46
C THR A 41 -6.86 7.22 -21.50
N ARG A 42 -7.19 8.50 -21.41
CA ARG A 42 -6.20 9.57 -21.39
C ARG A 42 -5.23 9.39 -20.22
N GLN A 43 -3.94 9.40 -20.53
CA GLN A 43 -2.90 9.53 -19.55
C GLN A 43 -2.83 10.96 -19.00
N VAL A 44 -2.74 11.10 -17.67
CA VAL A 44 -2.77 12.38 -16.96
C VAL A 44 -1.46 12.73 -16.26
N ALA A 45 -0.63 11.73 -15.93
CA ALA A 45 0.65 11.92 -15.27
C ALA A 45 1.58 10.70 -15.46
N TRP A 46 2.77 10.80 -14.86
CA TRP A 46 3.78 9.74 -14.78
C TRP A 46 4.24 9.58 -13.33
N LYS A 47 4.61 8.37 -12.95
CA LYS A 47 5.28 8.07 -11.68
C LYS A 47 6.61 7.39 -11.92
N HIS A 48 7.65 7.86 -11.24
CA HIS A 48 8.98 7.26 -11.36
C HIS A 48 9.10 6.01 -10.51
N LYS A 49 9.95 5.09 -10.96
CA LYS A 49 10.39 3.92 -10.17
C LYS A 49 10.77 4.31 -8.75
N CYS A 50 10.46 3.43 -7.79
CA CYS A 50 10.67 3.61 -6.36
C CYS A 50 9.87 4.73 -5.68
N SER A 51 9.05 5.49 -6.42
CA SER A 51 8.11 6.44 -5.80
C SER A 51 7.10 5.68 -4.95
N ILE A 52 6.74 6.25 -3.80
CA ILE A 52 5.65 5.74 -2.97
C ILE A 52 4.38 6.52 -3.31
N ILE A 53 3.31 5.81 -3.65
CA ILE A 53 2.00 6.38 -3.95
C ILE A 53 0.96 5.82 -2.96
N GLY A 54 0.08 6.69 -2.49
CA GLY A 54 -1.06 6.29 -1.67
C GLY A 54 -2.30 6.08 -2.54
N GLY A 55 -3.01 4.98 -2.34
CA GLY A 55 -4.21 4.71 -3.12
C GLY A 55 -5.10 3.63 -2.56
N ILE A 56 -6.31 3.56 -3.09
CA ILE A 56 -7.33 2.57 -2.74
C ILE A 56 -7.35 1.52 -3.84
N ARG A 57 -7.18 0.26 -3.47
CA ARG A 57 -7.25 -0.86 -4.42
C ARG A 57 -8.67 -1.05 -4.98
N GLN A 58 -8.75 -1.20 -6.30
CA GLN A 58 -9.97 -1.44 -7.07
C GLN A 58 -9.67 -2.50 -8.15
N GLY A 59 -9.71 -3.78 -7.76
CA GLY A 59 -9.30 -4.88 -8.63
C GLY A 59 -7.79 -4.81 -8.93
N ASP A 60 -7.45 -4.73 -10.21
CA ASP A 60 -6.07 -4.62 -10.72
C ASP A 60 -5.59 -3.17 -10.84
N TRP A 61 -6.36 -2.23 -10.29
CA TRP A 61 -6.06 -0.81 -10.32
C TRP A 61 -5.97 -0.24 -8.91
N VAL A 62 -5.19 0.82 -8.78
CA VAL A 62 -5.07 1.64 -7.58
C VAL A 62 -5.59 3.03 -7.94
N ARG A 63 -6.67 3.45 -7.28
CA ARG A 63 -7.17 4.82 -7.35
C ARG A 63 -6.36 5.68 -6.40
N LEU A 64 -5.71 6.71 -6.92
CA LEU A 64 -4.86 7.58 -6.12
C LEU A 64 -5.72 8.47 -5.20
N VAL A 65 -5.27 8.70 -3.96
CA VAL A 65 -6.02 9.50 -2.97
C VAL A 65 -5.59 10.96 -2.90
N ASN A 66 -4.33 11.26 -3.24
CA ASN A 66 -3.76 12.61 -3.17
C ASN A 66 -3.73 13.33 -4.53
N GLU A 67 -4.09 12.63 -5.60
CA GLU A 67 -4.13 13.17 -6.96
C GLU A 67 -5.19 12.43 -7.78
N ARG A 68 -5.55 13.00 -8.93
CA ARG A 68 -6.50 12.35 -9.84
C ARG A 68 -5.79 11.27 -10.65
N GLY A 69 -6.39 10.09 -10.68
CA GLY A 69 -6.04 9.05 -11.63
C GLY A 69 -5.91 7.67 -11.02
N TYR A 70 -5.60 6.74 -11.90
CA TYR A 70 -5.53 5.31 -11.65
C TYR A 70 -4.21 4.78 -12.16
N VAL A 71 -3.65 3.83 -11.42
CA VAL A 71 -2.42 3.14 -11.78
C VAL A 71 -2.69 1.64 -11.74
N ARG A 72 -2.21 0.92 -12.75
CA ARG A 72 -2.39 -0.52 -12.84
C ARG A 72 -1.37 -1.23 -11.95
N ILE A 73 -1.78 -2.29 -11.26
CA ILE A 73 -0.92 -3.09 -10.37
C ILE A 73 0.01 -4.00 -11.19
N THR A 74 -0.53 -4.59 -12.26
CA THR A 74 0.18 -5.54 -13.13
C THR A 74 -0.02 -5.16 -14.60
N SER A 75 1.00 -5.31 -15.43
CA SER A 75 0.90 -5.06 -16.88
C SER A 75 0.03 -6.12 -17.59
N GLY A 76 -0.30 -5.89 -18.86
CA GLY A 76 -0.99 -6.90 -19.68
C GLY A 76 -0.19 -8.20 -19.85
N ASP A 77 1.14 -8.12 -19.73
CA ASP A 77 2.08 -9.24 -19.87
C ASP A 77 2.42 -9.91 -18.53
N GLY A 78 1.80 -9.46 -17.42
CA GLY A 78 2.03 -10.03 -16.09
C GLY A 78 3.16 -9.39 -15.28
N GLU A 79 3.81 -8.33 -15.79
CA GLU A 79 4.86 -7.60 -15.05
C GLU A 79 4.24 -6.86 -13.85
N LEU A 80 4.85 -6.99 -12.67
CA LEU A 80 4.43 -6.25 -11.48
C LEU A 80 4.84 -4.77 -11.60
N LEU A 81 3.85 -3.88 -11.66
CA LEU A 81 4.04 -2.43 -11.79
C LEU A 81 4.02 -1.72 -10.43
N LEU A 82 3.18 -2.20 -9.52
CA LEU A 82 3.08 -1.72 -8.15
C LEU A 82 3.29 -2.86 -7.17
N ARG A 83 4.16 -2.65 -6.19
CA ARG A 83 4.31 -3.52 -5.03
C ARG A 83 3.58 -2.88 -3.85
N GLY A 84 2.57 -3.56 -3.32
CA GLY A 84 1.94 -3.13 -2.08
C GLY A 84 3.00 -3.09 -0.99
N LYS A 85 3.11 -1.96 -0.30
CA LYS A 85 3.91 -1.84 0.91
C LYS A 85 3.11 -2.45 2.05
N GLU A 86 2.86 -3.76 1.95
CA GLU A 86 2.63 -4.53 3.15
C GLU A 86 3.95 -4.40 3.91
N ASP A 87 3.90 -3.80 5.10
CA ASP A 87 5.05 -3.63 5.96
C ASP A 87 5.56 -5.02 6.40
N THR A 88 6.16 -5.81 5.52
CA THR A 88 6.71 -7.12 5.87
C THR A 88 8.11 -6.91 6.38
N TYR A 89 8.21 -6.69 7.69
CA TYR A 89 9.49 -6.70 8.38
C TYR A 89 9.98 -8.14 8.44
N ARG A 90 11.26 -8.35 8.10
CA ARG A 90 11.92 -9.65 8.27
C ARG A 90 13.28 -9.42 8.88
N ARG A 91 13.53 -10.07 10.02
CA ARG A 91 14.85 -10.11 10.64
C ARG A 91 15.84 -10.83 9.72
N LEU A 92 16.91 -10.16 9.33
CA LEU A 92 18.07 -10.76 8.67
C LEU A 92 19.09 -11.10 9.75
N SER A 93 19.61 -12.32 9.76
CA SER A 93 20.49 -12.76 10.83
C SER A 93 21.96 -12.41 10.59
N LYS A 94 22.37 -12.17 9.33
CA LYS A 94 23.79 -12.11 8.95
C LYS A 94 24.14 -11.22 7.74
N THR A 95 23.16 -10.60 7.08
CA THR A 95 23.37 -9.91 5.81
C THR A 95 22.94 -8.44 5.93
N PRO A 96 23.78 -7.47 5.55
CA PRO A 96 23.41 -6.06 5.47
C PRO A 96 22.14 -5.83 4.65
N CYS A 97 21.31 -4.84 5.04
CA CYS A 97 20.06 -4.56 4.33
C CYS A 97 20.29 -4.24 2.85
N LEU A 98 21.39 -3.54 2.53
CA LEU A 98 21.73 -3.15 1.16
C LEU A 98 21.91 -4.38 0.24
N ASP A 99 22.45 -5.48 0.77
CA ASP A 99 22.77 -6.69 -0.01
C ASP A 99 21.52 -7.48 -0.40
N VAL A 100 20.36 -7.23 0.25
CA VAL A 100 19.07 -7.84 -0.09
C VAL A 100 18.09 -6.87 -0.73
N GLY A 101 18.56 -5.70 -1.18
CA GLY A 101 17.71 -4.64 -1.73
C GLY A 101 16.85 -3.93 -0.68
N GLY A 102 17.14 -4.16 0.60
CA GLY A 102 16.47 -3.55 1.74
C GLY A 102 17.03 -2.18 2.14
N ARG A 103 16.40 -1.56 3.13
CA ARG A 103 16.85 -0.29 3.73
C ARG A 103 16.75 -0.35 5.25
N SER A 104 17.66 0.35 5.93
CA SER A 104 17.62 0.48 7.38
C SER A 104 16.40 1.32 7.82
N ILE A 105 15.72 0.87 8.89
CA ILE A 105 14.70 1.68 9.56
C ILE A 105 15.42 2.72 10.41
N LEU A 106 15.26 4.00 10.08
CA LEU A 106 15.90 5.11 10.80
C LEU A 106 14.93 5.86 11.71
N ASP A 107 13.62 5.67 11.54
CA ASP A 107 12.62 6.35 12.34
C ASP A 107 12.05 5.46 13.45
N VAL A 108 11.79 6.07 14.60
CA VAL A 108 11.37 5.37 15.82
C VAL A 108 10.00 4.70 15.65
N LYS A 109 9.07 5.34 14.92
CA LYS A 109 7.69 4.84 14.79
C LYS A 109 7.64 3.56 13.95
N THR A 110 8.33 3.55 12.82
CA THR A 110 8.47 2.38 11.96
C THR A 110 9.23 1.27 12.70
N CYS A 111 10.25 1.60 13.49
CA CYS A 111 10.97 0.61 14.29
C CYS A 111 10.06 -0.08 15.32
N GLU A 112 9.18 0.67 15.98
CA GLU A 112 8.21 0.12 16.94
C GLU A 112 7.15 -0.75 16.26
N ALA A 113 6.63 -0.33 15.11
CA ALA A 113 5.72 -1.14 14.31
C ALA A 113 6.38 -2.45 13.86
N ALA A 114 7.63 -2.38 13.44
CA ALA A 114 8.46 -3.51 13.04
C ALA A 114 8.72 -4.49 14.17
N ALA A 115 9.12 -3.99 15.34
CA ALA A 115 9.36 -4.79 16.53
C ALA A 115 8.12 -5.56 16.96
N LYS A 116 6.96 -4.91 16.89
CA LYS A 116 5.68 -5.56 17.20
C LYS A 116 5.36 -6.69 16.23
N GLN A 117 5.56 -6.50 14.93
CA GLN A 117 5.33 -7.55 13.94
C GLN A 117 6.33 -8.71 14.05
N LEU A 118 7.59 -8.42 14.40
CA LEU A 118 8.65 -9.42 14.53
C LEU A 118 8.71 -10.12 15.89
N GLY A 119 7.87 -9.74 16.86
CA GLY A 119 7.95 -10.25 18.23
C GLY A 119 9.26 -9.92 18.93
N ALA A 120 9.88 -8.78 18.58
CA ALA A 120 11.15 -8.34 19.14
C ALA A 120 10.91 -7.49 20.41
N ASN A 121 11.52 -7.90 21.52
CA ASN A 121 11.34 -7.23 22.82
C ASN A 121 12.29 -6.02 23.01
N ASN A 122 13.31 -5.88 22.15
CA ASN A 122 14.30 -4.82 22.23
C ASN A 122 14.20 -3.90 21.01
N LYS A 123 13.96 -2.61 21.28
CA LYS A 123 13.85 -1.52 20.28
C LYS A 123 15.12 -1.30 19.45
N SER A 124 16.22 -1.97 19.81
CA SER A 124 17.54 -1.84 19.19
C SER A 124 17.82 -2.89 18.11
N ALA A 125 16.96 -3.90 17.95
CA ALA A 125 17.25 -5.08 17.12
C ALA A 125 16.42 -5.19 15.84
N VAL A 126 15.69 -4.12 15.48
CA VAL A 126 14.88 -4.08 14.26
C VAL A 126 15.47 -3.06 13.29
N LEU A 127 16.75 -3.24 12.99
CA LEU A 127 17.24 -2.91 11.67
C LEU A 127 16.90 -4.14 10.85
N ASP A 128 15.96 -4.08 9.91
CA ASP A 128 15.92 -4.88 8.69
C ASP A 128 14.54 -4.76 8.02
N LEU A 129 14.45 -3.99 6.94
CA LEU A 129 13.33 -3.99 6.00
C LEU A 129 13.81 -4.46 4.64
N VAL A 130 13.06 -5.38 4.03
CA VAL A 130 13.11 -5.62 2.58
C VAL A 130 12.06 -4.70 1.96
N ALA A 131 12.49 -3.83 1.03
CA ALA A 131 11.60 -3.00 0.22
C ALA A 131 11.25 -3.74 -1.06
#